data_AF-A0A4Y7N200-F1
#
_entry.id   AF-A0A4Y7N200-F1
#
_cell.length_a   1.000
_cell.length_b   1.000
_cell.length_c   1.000
_cell.angle_alpha   90.00
_cell.angle_beta   90.00
_cell.angle_gamma   90.00
#
_symmetry.space_group_name_H-M   'P 1'
#
loop_
_entity.id
_entity.type
_entity.pdbx_description
1 polymer ?
#
loop_
_entity_poly.entity_id
_entity_poly.type
_entity_poly.pdbx_seq_one_letter_code
_entity_poly.pdbx_strand_id
1 'polypeptide(L)'
;MVKSISALNFRPPVESKTSERKGTKPLPEPTSIQQVLLLMVVHLCRKILFIDPNIKVGIYIMLVFFGSILGDVLPVPNSYFSRKDNIFNIYFVKLSWGWTMIFVGSFVYLTSSVYSCGDKTKIRKHMLRLLFATFMWFFWTKLFVTIEESYGYCSKPIVRSSNSRKQCLSKGLSWNSFSLSGHTFILIYCALIIMEEAKALVSWEAIKDHLRNEDHNRSSEESGSATPLDCLSAEQLLFVRDKYEKFTPFIRLSFIAMAVLALLWDIMLMATIIYFHSTPEKFVASVIAVLLWFFSYRFLFSRRLLGIPLPGEGSFRYMNPAQPLQMLYARRASLITKTEKTSSFMGMPFSPPKLLVKEYSEYPREILKG
;
A
#
# COMPACT_ATOMS: atom_id res chain seq x y z
N MET A 1 -5.83 -42.06 24.08
CA MET A 1 -4.64 -41.37 24.64
C MET A 1 -3.46 -41.69 23.72
N VAL A 2 -3.25 -40.90 22.67
CA VAL A 2 -2.14 -41.08 21.71
C VAL A 2 -1.08 -40.04 22.06
N LYS A 3 0.09 -40.51 22.51
CA LYS A 3 1.23 -39.68 22.87
C LYS A 3 1.70 -38.91 21.63
N SER A 4 1.64 -37.58 21.72
CA SER A 4 2.31 -36.66 20.81
C SER A 4 3.82 -36.87 20.96
N ILE A 5 4.45 -37.44 19.94
CA ILE A 5 5.90 -37.48 19.82
C ILE A 5 6.33 -36.08 19.39
N SER A 6 7.10 -35.43 20.25
CA SER A 6 7.77 -34.16 20.01
C SER A 6 8.56 -34.26 18.70
N ALA A 7 8.05 -33.64 17.63
CA ALA A 7 8.81 -33.46 16.41
C ALA A 7 10.02 -32.59 16.78
N LEU A 8 11.20 -33.20 16.85
CA LEU A 8 12.46 -32.46 16.93
C LEU A 8 12.49 -31.54 15.71
N ASN A 9 12.53 -30.23 15.93
CA ASN A 9 12.73 -29.22 14.89
C ASN A 9 14.16 -29.37 14.34
N PHE A 10 14.39 -30.41 13.54
CA PHE A 10 15.64 -30.62 12.84
C PHE A 10 15.79 -29.47 11.84
N ARG A 11 16.72 -28.56 12.14
CA ARG A 11 17.06 -27.43 11.27
C ARG A 11 18.18 -27.89 10.33
N PRO A 12 17.91 -28.15 9.05
CA PRO A 12 18.96 -28.58 8.13
C PRO A 12 19.95 -27.42 7.90
N PRO A 13 21.26 -27.70 7.95
CA PRO A 13 22.28 -26.70 7.63
C PRO A 13 22.17 -26.29 6.17
N VAL A 14 22.40 -24.99 5.88
CA VAL A 14 22.50 -24.48 4.52
C VAL A 14 23.97 -24.55 4.12
N GLU A 15 24.31 -25.27 3.05
CA GLU A 15 25.67 -25.25 2.49
C GLU A 15 25.99 -23.84 1.97
N SER A 16 26.74 -23.09 2.78
CA SER A 16 27.23 -21.76 2.42
C SER A 16 28.37 -21.89 1.41
N LYS A 17 28.19 -21.34 0.20
CA LYS A 17 29.27 -21.15 -0.79
C LYS A 17 30.21 -20.00 -0.40
N THR A 18 30.86 -20.07 0.77
CA THR A 18 32.10 -19.32 1.09
C THR A 18 32.55 -19.72 2.49
N SER A 19 33.85 -19.97 2.67
CA SER A 19 34.46 -20.17 3.98
C SER A 19 34.53 -18.84 4.74
N GLU A 20 33.49 -18.46 5.46
CA GLU A 20 33.54 -17.30 6.35
C GLU A 20 33.75 -17.71 7.81
N ARG A 21 34.62 -16.93 8.48
CA ARG A 21 35.20 -17.23 9.79
C ARG A 21 34.11 -17.25 10.87
N LYS A 22 34.09 -18.31 11.69
CA LYS A 22 33.28 -18.42 12.91
C LYS A 22 33.59 -17.23 13.85
N GLY A 23 32.63 -16.31 14.06
CA GLY A 23 32.68 -15.29 15.10
C GLY A 23 32.02 -13.94 14.78
N THR A 24 31.08 -13.52 15.63
CA THR A 24 30.27 -12.26 15.61
C THR A 24 29.33 -12.06 14.40
N LYS A 25 28.22 -11.35 14.62
CA LYS A 25 27.22 -11.08 13.57
C LYS A 25 27.86 -10.31 12.42
N PRO A 26 27.69 -10.74 11.15
CA PRO A 26 28.35 -10.10 10.02
C PRO A 26 27.88 -8.65 9.83
N LEU A 27 28.82 -7.75 9.49
CA LEU A 27 28.54 -6.35 9.20
C LEU A 27 27.78 -6.19 7.87
N PRO A 28 26.94 -5.15 7.71
CA PRO A 28 26.30 -4.88 6.43
C PRO A 28 27.33 -4.44 5.37
N GLU A 29 27.11 -4.88 4.14
CA GLU A 29 27.94 -4.51 2.97
C GLU A 29 27.93 -2.99 2.70
N PRO A 30 29.00 -2.44 2.11
CA PRO A 30 29.08 -1.02 1.76
C PRO A 30 28.02 -0.63 0.72
N THR A 31 27.24 0.42 1.01
CA THR A 31 26.21 0.95 0.09
C THR A 31 26.82 1.88 -0.95
N SER A 32 26.44 1.69 -2.23
CA SER A 32 26.84 2.56 -3.34
C SER A 32 26.12 3.93 -3.32
N ILE A 33 26.75 4.98 -3.88
CA ILE A 33 26.18 6.34 -3.98
C ILE A 33 24.81 6.33 -4.68
N GLN A 34 24.66 5.56 -5.76
CA GLN A 34 23.39 5.44 -6.49
C GLN A 34 22.29 4.82 -5.61
N GLN A 35 22.66 3.85 -4.77
CA GLN A 35 21.73 3.23 -3.83
C GLN A 35 21.32 4.22 -2.74
N VAL A 36 22.24 5.06 -2.27
CA VAL A 36 21.92 6.12 -1.29
C VAL A 36 20.92 7.12 -1.87
N LEU A 37 21.14 7.62 -3.08
CA LEU A 37 20.21 8.54 -3.74
C LEU A 37 18.83 7.89 -3.95
N LEU A 38 18.79 6.64 -4.41
CA LEU A 38 17.53 5.89 -4.56
C LEU A 38 16.79 5.77 -3.22
N LEU A 39 17.50 5.47 -2.13
CA LEU A 39 16.91 5.38 -0.80
C LEU A 39 16.37 6.72 -0.29
N MET A 40 17.01 7.84 -0.64
CA MET A 40 16.49 9.18 -0.33
C MET A 40 15.16 9.44 -1.05
N VAL A 41 15.08 9.10 -2.34
CA VAL A 41 13.84 9.22 -3.13
C VAL A 41 12.75 8.32 -2.54
N VAL A 42 13.06 7.06 -2.24
CA VAL A 42 12.11 6.14 -1.59
C VAL A 42 11.64 6.70 -0.24
N HIS A 43 12.51 7.33 0.54
CA HIS A 43 12.11 7.95 1.81
C HIS A 43 11.12 9.10 1.62
N LEU A 44 11.30 9.93 0.58
CA LEU A 44 10.33 10.96 0.22
C LEU A 44 8.99 10.34 -0.22
N CYS A 45 9.02 9.36 -1.12
CA CYS A 45 7.83 8.64 -1.59
C CYS A 45 7.06 7.99 -0.42
N ARG A 46 7.76 7.45 0.59
CA ARG A 46 7.13 6.89 1.79
C ARG A 46 6.34 7.94 2.57
N LYS A 47 6.82 9.19 2.66
CA LYS A 47 6.06 10.26 3.34
C LYS A 47 4.74 10.58 2.63
N ILE A 48 4.68 10.38 1.32
CA ILE A 48 3.47 10.61 0.52
C ILE A 48 2.51 9.42 0.65
N LEU A 49 3.01 8.18 0.46
CA LEU A 49 2.17 6.99 0.39
C LEU A 49 1.76 6.42 1.75
N PHE A 50 2.54 6.66 2.82
CA PHE A 50 2.26 6.11 4.16
C PHE A 50 1.51 7.09 5.07
N ILE A 51 0.89 8.12 4.52
CA ILE A 51 -0.16 8.85 5.23
C ILE A 51 -1.27 7.85 5.54
N ASP A 52 -1.82 7.88 6.75
CA ASP A 52 -2.91 6.97 7.11
C ASP A 52 -4.08 7.13 6.13
N PRO A 53 -4.52 6.04 5.47
CA PRO A 53 -5.62 6.12 4.51
C PRO A 53 -6.90 6.72 5.11
N ASN A 54 -7.15 6.53 6.41
CA ASN A 54 -8.27 7.15 7.11
C ASN A 54 -8.19 8.68 7.11
N ILE A 55 -6.99 9.24 7.34
CA ILE A 55 -6.77 10.69 7.29
C ILE A 55 -6.94 11.18 5.85
N LYS A 56 -6.38 10.44 4.88
CA LYS A 56 -6.50 10.77 3.45
C LYS A 56 -7.96 10.77 2.98
N VAL A 57 -8.77 9.81 3.43
CA VAL A 57 -10.22 9.78 3.19
C VAL A 57 -10.89 11.04 3.72
N GLY A 58 -10.59 11.43 4.97
CA GLY A 58 -11.09 12.68 5.54
C GLY A 58 -10.72 13.90 4.70
N ILE A 59 -9.45 13.97 4.28
CA ILE A 59 -8.96 15.03 3.38
C ILE A 59 -9.73 15.03 2.06
N TYR A 60 -9.94 13.89 1.41
CA TYR A 60 -10.68 13.82 0.15
C TYR A 60 -12.14 14.22 0.28
N ILE A 61 -12.83 13.79 1.34
CA ILE A 61 -14.23 14.16 1.57
C ILE A 61 -14.34 15.66 1.81
N MET A 62 -13.49 16.23 2.68
CA MET A 62 -13.47 17.67 2.96
C MET A 62 -13.09 18.47 1.71
N LEU A 63 -12.08 18.03 0.97
CA LEU A 63 -11.64 18.68 -0.25
C LEU A 63 -12.71 18.67 -1.33
N VAL A 64 -13.38 17.54 -1.54
CA VAL A 64 -14.49 17.44 -2.51
C VAL A 64 -15.66 18.30 -2.06
N PHE A 65 -16.02 18.32 -0.78
CA PHE A 65 -17.15 19.11 -0.30
C PHE A 65 -16.86 20.62 -0.36
N PHE A 66 -15.86 21.10 0.37
CA PHE A 66 -15.54 22.52 0.46
C PHE A 66 -14.92 23.07 -0.83
N GLY A 67 -14.06 22.30 -1.48
CA GLY A 67 -13.43 22.69 -2.73
C GLY A 67 -14.44 22.83 -3.87
N SER A 68 -15.48 21.98 -3.92
CA SER A 68 -16.51 22.11 -4.96
C SER A 68 -17.43 23.30 -4.70
N ILE A 69 -17.80 23.57 -3.44
CA ILE A 69 -18.55 24.78 -3.08
C ILE A 69 -17.76 26.03 -3.47
N LEU A 70 -16.48 26.07 -3.16
CA LEU A 70 -15.63 27.21 -3.51
C LEU A 70 -15.49 27.36 -5.03
N GLY A 71 -15.36 26.26 -5.77
CA GLY A 71 -15.32 26.27 -7.23
C GLY A 71 -16.62 26.70 -7.90
N ASP A 72 -17.77 26.43 -7.27
CA ASP A 72 -19.08 26.88 -7.75
C ASP A 72 -19.33 28.37 -7.45
N VAL A 73 -18.76 28.90 -6.35
CA VAL A 73 -18.93 30.31 -5.92
C VAL A 73 -17.90 31.24 -6.58
N LEU A 74 -16.65 30.80 -6.75
CA LEU A 74 -15.61 31.60 -7.37
C LEU A 74 -15.50 31.27 -8.87
N PRO A 75 -15.72 32.22 -9.78
CA PRO A 75 -15.48 32.00 -11.20
C PRO A 75 -13.98 31.88 -11.47
N VAL A 76 -13.45 30.67 -11.37
CA VAL A 76 -12.02 30.40 -11.62
C VAL A 76 -11.74 30.61 -13.12
N PRO A 77 -10.70 31.39 -13.49
CA PRO A 77 -10.39 31.64 -14.89
C PRO A 77 -10.05 30.34 -15.62
N ASN A 78 -10.36 30.31 -16.91
CA ASN A 78 -10.05 29.18 -17.75
C ASN A 78 -8.53 28.95 -17.80
N SER A 79 -8.12 27.75 -17.41
CA SER A 79 -6.73 27.30 -17.44
C SER A 79 -6.58 26.07 -18.33
N TYR A 80 -5.34 25.60 -18.55
CA TYR A 80 -5.05 24.37 -19.29
C TYR A 80 -5.86 23.16 -18.77
N PHE A 81 -6.08 23.10 -17.46
CA PHE A 81 -6.86 22.03 -16.80
C PHE A 81 -8.38 22.12 -17.02
N SER A 82 -8.92 23.28 -17.42
CA SER A 82 -10.34 23.45 -17.77
C SER A 82 -10.69 22.75 -19.09
N ARG A 83 -9.70 22.61 -19.98
CA ARG A 83 -9.88 21.98 -21.30
C ARG A 83 -10.04 20.46 -21.18
N LYS A 84 -11.13 19.91 -21.73
CA LYS A 84 -11.41 18.46 -21.70
C LYS A 84 -10.44 17.63 -22.56
N ASP A 85 -9.80 18.26 -23.52
CA ASP A 85 -8.84 17.69 -24.47
C ASP A 85 -7.37 17.80 -24.00
N ASN A 86 -7.14 18.23 -22.76
CA ASN A 86 -5.79 18.30 -22.23
C ASN A 86 -5.15 16.90 -22.11
N ILE A 87 -3.81 16.84 -22.24
CA ILE A 87 -3.05 15.57 -22.29
C ILE A 87 -3.27 14.73 -21.02
N PHE A 88 -3.37 15.38 -19.85
CA PHE A 88 -3.61 14.69 -18.59
C PHE A 88 -4.99 14.02 -18.55
N ASN A 89 -6.02 14.70 -19.03
CA ASN A 89 -7.36 14.12 -19.06
C ASN A 89 -7.47 12.97 -20.06
N ILE A 90 -6.87 13.11 -21.26
CA ILE A 90 -6.94 12.08 -22.30
C ILE A 90 -6.12 10.84 -21.93
N TYR A 91 -4.86 11.00 -21.54
CA TYR A 91 -3.94 9.88 -21.37
C TYR A 91 -3.85 9.36 -19.94
N PHE A 92 -4.10 10.19 -18.94
CA PHE A 92 -3.97 9.77 -17.54
C PHE A 92 -5.32 9.51 -16.90
N VAL A 93 -6.26 10.45 -16.94
CA VAL A 93 -7.55 10.27 -16.25
C VAL A 93 -8.40 9.17 -16.91
N LYS A 94 -8.55 9.18 -18.24
CA LYS A 94 -9.31 8.14 -18.96
C LYS A 94 -8.70 6.75 -18.85
N LEU A 95 -7.36 6.66 -18.83
CA LEU A 95 -6.63 5.39 -18.69
C LEU A 95 -6.17 5.14 -17.24
N SER A 96 -6.74 5.85 -16.26
CA SER A 96 -6.28 5.85 -14.88
C SER A 96 -6.25 4.46 -14.25
N TRP A 97 -7.28 3.66 -14.53
CA TRP A 97 -7.34 2.27 -14.09
C TRP A 97 -6.22 1.42 -14.69
N GLY A 98 -5.94 1.58 -15.99
CA GLY A 98 -4.88 0.85 -16.68
C GLY A 98 -3.50 1.12 -16.08
N TRP A 99 -3.17 2.40 -15.85
CA TRP A 99 -1.91 2.78 -15.20
C TRP A 99 -1.82 2.22 -13.78
N THR A 100 -2.89 2.32 -13.00
CA THR A 100 -2.94 1.79 -11.63
C THR A 100 -2.71 0.27 -11.63
N MET A 101 -3.36 -0.47 -12.53
CA MET A 101 -3.18 -1.92 -12.66
C MET A 101 -1.75 -2.31 -13.06
N ILE A 102 -1.10 -1.57 -13.95
CA ILE A 102 0.28 -1.86 -14.36
C ILE A 102 1.25 -1.69 -13.18
N PHE A 103 1.24 -0.54 -12.52
CA PHE A 103 2.21 -0.24 -11.47
C PHE A 103 1.91 -0.99 -10.16
N VAL A 104 0.64 -1.01 -9.73
CA VAL A 104 0.24 -1.74 -8.52
C VAL A 104 0.32 -3.25 -8.77
N GLY A 105 -0.10 -3.74 -9.94
CA GLY A 105 -0.01 -5.16 -10.28
C GLY A 105 1.43 -5.67 -10.31
N SER A 106 2.34 -4.91 -10.93
CA SER A 106 3.77 -5.21 -10.87
C SER A 106 4.28 -5.24 -9.42
N PHE A 107 3.96 -4.23 -8.62
CA PHE A 107 4.38 -4.15 -7.23
C PHE A 107 3.85 -5.31 -6.37
N VAL A 108 2.56 -5.65 -6.48
CA VAL A 108 1.92 -6.76 -5.75
C VAL A 108 2.53 -8.09 -6.16
N TYR A 109 2.77 -8.32 -7.45
CA TYR A 109 3.41 -9.55 -7.92
C TYR A 109 4.84 -9.70 -7.40
N LEU A 110 5.66 -8.64 -7.52
CA LEU A 110 7.05 -8.65 -7.07
C LEU A 110 7.16 -8.85 -5.55
N THR A 111 6.38 -8.10 -4.77
CA THR A 111 6.40 -8.21 -3.29
C THR A 111 5.88 -9.56 -2.82
N SER A 112 4.75 -10.04 -3.37
CA SER A 112 4.16 -11.33 -2.99
C SER A 112 5.02 -12.53 -3.33
N SER A 113 5.80 -12.44 -4.41
CA SER A 113 6.77 -13.48 -4.77
C SER A 113 7.83 -13.69 -3.70
N VAL A 114 8.28 -12.61 -3.04
CA VAL A 114 9.30 -12.66 -1.98
C VAL A 114 8.70 -13.16 -0.67
N TYR A 115 7.70 -12.47 -0.11
CA TYR A 115 7.19 -12.83 1.23
C TYR A 115 6.38 -14.13 1.25
N SER A 116 5.93 -14.63 0.09
CA SER A 116 5.25 -15.93 -0.02
C SER A 116 6.18 -17.08 -0.40
N CYS A 117 7.49 -16.86 -0.45
CA CYS A 117 8.50 -17.89 -0.81
C CYS A 117 8.20 -18.60 -2.15
N GLY A 118 7.63 -17.88 -3.13
CA GLY A 118 7.31 -18.44 -4.45
C GLY A 118 6.07 -19.33 -4.52
N ASP A 119 5.30 -19.45 -3.42
CA ASP A 119 4.05 -20.21 -3.42
C ASP A 119 3.01 -19.57 -4.35
N LYS A 120 2.80 -20.21 -5.49
CA LYS A 120 1.87 -19.76 -6.55
C LYS A 120 0.45 -19.58 -6.02
N THR A 121 0.03 -20.37 -5.04
CA THR A 121 -1.33 -20.27 -4.49
C THR A 121 -1.52 -18.99 -3.68
N LYS A 122 -0.53 -18.62 -2.86
CA LYS A 122 -0.53 -17.38 -2.08
C LYS A 122 -0.40 -16.15 -2.98
N ILE A 123 0.50 -16.21 -3.97
CA ILE A 123 0.67 -15.13 -4.97
C ILE A 123 -0.65 -14.90 -5.72
N ARG A 124 -1.31 -15.97 -6.19
CA ARG A 124 -2.62 -15.85 -6.85
C ARG A 124 -3.65 -15.17 -5.96
N LYS A 125 -3.70 -15.49 -4.67
CA LYS A 125 -4.62 -14.84 -3.72
C LYS A 125 -4.36 -13.34 -3.57
N HIS A 126 -3.10 -12.90 -3.57
CA HIS A 126 -2.77 -11.47 -3.60
C HIS A 126 -3.21 -10.81 -4.91
N MET A 127 -3.04 -11.49 -6.06
CA MET A 127 -3.52 -10.96 -7.35
C MET A 127 -5.06 -10.91 -7.45
N LEU A 128 -5.78 -11.81 -6.77
CA LEU A 128 -7.25 -11.78 -6.70
C LEU A 128 -7.78 -10.49 -6.06
N ARG A 129 -7.00 -9.83 -5.21
CA ARG A 129 -7.33 -8.52 -4.64
C ARG A 129 -7.48 -7.45 -5.74
N LEU A 130 -6.57 -7.44 -6.71
CA LEU A 130 -6.61 -6.52 -7.85
C LEU A 130 -7.70 -6.90 -8.85
N LEU A 131 -7.98 -8.19 -9.01
CA LEU A 131 -9.10 -8.65 -9.81
C LEU A 131 -10.43 -8.19 -9.21
N PHE A 132 -10.60 -8.34 -7.90
CA PHE A 132 -11.77 -7.83 -7.19
C PHE A 132 -11.91 -6.32 -7.35
N ALA A 133 -10.81 -5.58 -7.22
CA ALA A 133 -10.81 -4.13 -7.41
C ALA A 133 -11.22 -3.74 -8.85
N THR A 134 -10.77 -4.50 -9.86
CA THR A 134 -11.13 -4.33 -11.28
C THR A 134 -12.62 -4.57 -11.51
N PHE A 135 -13.15 -5.66 -10.95
CA PHE A 135 -14.58 -5.98 -11.03
C PHE A 135 -15.41 -4.84 -10.43
N MET A 136 -15.02 -4.35 -9.26
CA MET A 136 -15.73 -3.27 -8.58
C MET A 136 -15.69 -1.96 -9.37
N TRP A 137 -14.53 -1.58 -9.92
CA TRP A 137 -14.43 -0.41 -10.80
C TRP A 137 -15.36 -0.54 -12.01
N PHE A 138 -15.33 -1.68 -12.70
CA PHE A 138 -16.16 -1.92 -13.88
C PHE A 138 -17.66 -1.89 -13.53
N PHE A 139 -18.05 -2.57 -12.46
CA PHE A 139 -19.44 -2.59 -11.99
C PHE A 139 -19.96 -1.19 -11.69
N TRP A 140 -19.23 -0.42 -10.87
CA TRP A 140 -19.68 0.92 -10.46
C TRP A 140 -19.68 1.93 -11.60
N THR A 141 -18.69 1.90 -12.49
CA THR A 141 -18.68 2.79 -13.67
C THR A 141 -19.82 2.46 -14.63
N LYS A 142 -20.17 1.19 -14.83
CA LYS A 142 -21.36 0.81 -15.59
C LYS A 142 -22.64 1.23 -14.90
N LEU A 143 -22.72 1.05 -13.58
CA LEU A 143 -23.87 1.47 -12.79
C LEU A 143 -24.09 2.98 -12.89
N PHE A 144 -23.04 3.80 -12.85
CA PHE A 144 -23.17 5.26 -13.02
C PHE A 144 -23.77 5.64 -14.37
N VAL A 145 -23.34 4.99 -15.45
CA VAL A 145 -23.91 5.21 -16.79
C VAL A 145 -25.38 4.77 -16.83
N THR A 146 -25.71 3.63 -16.25
CA THR A 146 -27.10 3.14 -16.19
C THR A 146 -28.00 4.07 -15.37
N ILE A 147 -27.51 4.61 -14.24
CA ILE A 147 -28.25 5.59 -13.44
C ILE A 147 -28.47 6.88 -14.26
N GLU A 148 -27.44 7.37 -14.93
CA GLU A 148 -27.54 8.58 -15.77
C GLU A 148 -28.56 8.43 -16.91
N GLU A 149 -28.60 7.25 -17.55
CA GLU A 149 -29.58 6.94 -18.61
C GLU A 149 -30.99 6.75 -18.06
N SER A 150 -31.15 6.16 -16.86
CA SER A 150 -32.46 5.88 -16.27
C SER A 150 -33.14 7.11 -15.66
N TYR A 151 -32.38 8.02 -15.05
CA TYR A 151 -32.91 9.21 -14.37
C TYR A 151 -32.80 10.48 -15.23
N GLY A 152 -32.21 10.39 -16.41
CA GLY A 152 -32.12 11.51 -17.33
C GLY A 152 -33.40 11.73 -18.15
N TYR A 153 -33.62 12.98 -18.55
CA TYR A 153 -34.74 13.36 -19.40
C TYR A 153 -34.31 14.39 -20.46
N CYS A 154 -35.03 14.38 -21.57
CA CYS A 154 -34.80 15.29 -22.70
C CYS A 154 -35.60 16.59 -22.48
N SER A 155 -34.99 17.76 -22.74
CA SER A 155 -35.55 19.08 -22.38
C SER A 155 -36.93 19.42 -22.97
N LYS A 156 -37.42 18.68 -23.96
CA LYS A 156 -38.77 18.85 -24.51
C LYS A 156 -39.67 17.66 -24.17
N PRO A 157 -40.83 17.88 -23.50
CA PRO A 157 -41.71 16.81 -22.99
C PRO A 157 -42.41 15.99 -24.09
N ILE A 158 -42.36 16.44 -25.36
CA ILE A 158 -42.99 15.77 -26.51
C ILE A 158 -42.33 14.42 -26.82
N VAL A 159 -41.12 14.16 -26.32
CA VAL A 159 -40.42 12.88 -26.49
C VAL A 159 -40.13 12.24 -25.13
N ARG A 160 -41.17 12.00 -24.32
CA ARG A 160 -41.08 11.10 -23.14
C ARG A 160 -40.70 9.65 -23.49
N SER A 161 -40.61 9.32 -24.78
CA SER A 161 -40.32 7.98 -25.32
C SER A 161 -38.86 7.76 -25.74
N SER A 162 -37.99 8.77 -25.67
CA SER A 162 -36.57 8.59 -25.99
C SER A 162 -35.82 8.10 -24.75
N ASN A 163 -35.91 6.81 -24.45
CA ASN A 163 -35.27 6.16 -23.29
C ASN A 163 -33.73 6.14 -23.34
N SER A 164 -33.10 6.81 -24.32
CA SER A 164 -31.64 6.84 -24.43
C SER A 164 -31.11 8.24 -24.75
N ARG A 165 -29.99 8.58 -24.09
CA ARG A 165 -29.21 9.81 -24.31
C ARG A 165 -28.90 10.04 -25.79
N LYS A 166 -28.50 8.98 -26.51
CA LYS A 166 -28.10 9.05 -27.93
C LYS A 166 -29.26 9.51 -28.83
N GLN A 167 -30.47 9.02 -28.59
CA GLN A 167 -31.65 9.38 -29.37
C GLN A 167 -32.14 10.81 -29.10
N CYS A 168 -31.96 11.33 -27.88
CA CYS A 168 -32.25 12.73 -27.55
C CYS A 168 -31.26 13.67 -28.25
N LEU A 169 -29.96 13.37 -28.17
CA LEU A 169 -28.90 14.17 -28.79
C LEU A 169 -28.95 14.13 -30.33
N SER A 170 -29.31 12.98 -30.92
CA SER A 170 -29.46 12.87 -32.39
C SER A 170 -30.59 13.72 -32.94
N LYS A 171 -31.57 14.10 -32.10
CA LYS A 171 -32.66 15.02 -32.44
C LYS A 171 -32.32 16.49 -32.18
N GLY A 172 -31.06 16.80 -31.83
CA GLY A 172 -30.61 18.16 -31.51
C GLY A 172 -31.16 18.71 -30.19
N LEU A 173 -31.65 17.83 -29.31
CA LEU A 173 -32.22 18.22 -28.02
C LEU A 173 -31.17 18.09 -26.91
N SER A 174 -31.29 18.93 -25.87
CA SER A 174 -30.43 18.85 -24.68
C SER A 174 -30.94 17.77 -23.71
N TRP A 175 -30.00 17.00 -23.15
CA TRP A 175 -30.24 15.95 -22.17
C TRP A 175 -29.86 16.46 -20.78
N ASN A 176 -30.81 16.46 -19.86
CA ASN A 176 -30.58 16.81 -18.45
C ASN A 176 -30.62 15.53 -17.63
N SER A 177 -29.55 15.25 -16.90
CA SER A 177 -29.43 14.07 -16.05
C SER A 177 -28.52 14.36 -14.88
N PHE A 178 -28.72 13.66 -13.77
CA PHE A 178 -27.77 13.61 -12.68
C PHE A 178 -26.62 12.67 -13.07
N SER A 179 -25.45 13.21 -13.42
CA SER A 179 -24.30 12.44 -13.90
C SER A 179 -23.24 12.33 -12.80
N LEU A 180 -23.21 11.19 -12.12
CA LEU A 180 -22.20 10.91 -11.10
C LEU A 180 -20.79 11.04 -11.68
N SER A 181 -19.91 11.78 -11.00
CA SER A 181 -18.58 12.04 -11.53
C SER A 181 -17.69 10.78 -11.49
N GLY A 182 -17.63 10.06 -12.61
CA GLY A 182 -16.78 8.89 -12.77
C GLY A 182 -15.29 9.20 -12.58
N HIS A 183 -14.85 10.42 -12.93
CA HIS A 183 -13.47 10.89 -12.72
C HIS A 183 -13.15 11.08 -11.24
N THR A 184 -14.03 11.74 -10.46
CA THR A 184 -13.84 11.86 -9.01
C THR A 184 -13.80 10.49 -8.34
N PHE A 185 -14.71 9.60 -8.72
CA PHE A 185 -14.74 8.22 -8.20
C PHE A 185 -13.43 7.48 -8.48
N ILE A 186 -12.98 7.43 -9.75
CA ILE A 186 -11.82 6.61 -10.12
C ILE A 186 -10.52 7.16 -9.53
N LEU A 187 -10.35 8.48 -9.45
CA LEU A 187 -9.15 9.10 -8.91
C LEU A 187 -8.99 8.80 -7.42
N ILE A 188 -10.07 8.95 -6.63
CA ILE A 188 -10.07 8.62 -5.20
C ILE A 188 -9.88 7.11 -5.01
N TYR A 189 -10.60 6.29 -5.77
CA TYR A 189 -10.53 4.84 -5.65
C TYR A 189 -9.11 4.30 -5.95
N CYS A 190 -8.48 4.75 -7.04
CA CYS A 190 -7.11 4.38 -7.39
C CYS A 190 -6.11 4.85 -6.33
N ALA A 191 -6.21 6.09 -5.85
CA ALA A 191 -5.30 6.61 -4.83
C ALA A 191 -5.36 5.80 -3.52
N LEU A 192 -6.56 5.45 -3.06
CA LEU A 192 -6.74 4.65 -1.84
C LEU A 192 -6.22 3.22 -2.00
N ILE A 193 -6.42 2.58 -3.16
CA ILE A 193 -5.84 1.26 -3.46
C ILE A 193 -4.31 1.34 -3.45
N ILE A 194 -3.72 2.33 -4.12
CA ILE A 194 -2.27 2.51 -4.16
C ILE A 194 -1.70 2.61 -2.74
N MET A 195 -2.33 3.38 -1.86
CA MET A 195 -1.90 3.55 -0.47
C MET A 195 -2.02 2.26 0.36
N GLU A 196 -3.09 1.48 0.19
CA GLU A 196 -3.24 0.21 0.89
C GLU A 196 -2.22 -0.84 0.42
N GLU A 197 -2.03 -0.97 -0.89
CA GLU A 197 -1.08 -1.92 -1.46
C GLU A 197 0.36 -1.58 -1.12
N ALA A 198 0.69 -0.27 -1.12
CA ALA A 198 1.99 0.25 -0.73
C ALA A 198 2.42 -0.19 0.68
N LYS A 199 1.49 -0.51 1.59
CA LYS A 199 1.80 -0.98 2.95
C LYS A 199 2.68 -2.21 2.96
N ALA A 200 2.68 -3.05 1.91
CA ALA A 200 3.59 -4.18 1.80
C ALA A 200 5.08 -3.77 1.86
N LEU A 201 5.45 -2.51 1.59
CA LEU A 201 6.83 -2.05 1.73
C LEU A 201 7.20 -1.62 3.17
N VAL A 202 6.24 -1.56 4.10
CA VAL A 202 6.53 -1.20 5.49
C VAL A 202 7.44 -2.27 6.10
N SER A 203 8.57 -1.83 6.66
CA SER A 203 9.62 -2.70 7.21
C SER A 203 10.24 -3.68 6.20
N TRP A 204 10.18 -3.39 4.89
CA TRP A 204 10.80 -4.25 3.87
C TRP A 204 12.29 -4.50 4.10
N GLU A 205 13.03 -3.47 4.52
CA GLU A 205 14.47 -3.58 4.79
C GLU A 205 14.80 -4.56 5.93
N ALA A 206 13.84 -4.82 6.84
CA ALA A 206 14.03 -5.78 7.93
C ALA A 206 14.19 -7.22 7.41
N ILE A 207 13.73 -7.53 6.19
CA ILE A 207 13.92 -8.84 5.56
C ILE A 207 15.41 -9.17 5.42
N LYS A 208 16.26 -8.19 5.05
CA LYS A 208 17.72 -8.39 4.94
C LYS A 208 18.32 -8.74 6.30
N ASP A 209 17.87 -8.07 7.37
CA ASP A 209 18.33 -8.36 8.74
C ASP A 209 17.86 -9.74 9.23
N HIS A 210 16.62 -10.13 8.92
CA HIS A 210 16.10 -11.44 9.26
C HIS A 210 16.87 -12.55 8.54
N LEU A 211 17.15 -12.40 7.24
CA LEU A 211 17.97 -13.36 6.49
C LEU A 211 19.35 -13.52 7.12
N ARG A 212 20.04 -12.41 7.36
CA ARG A 212 21.38 -12.40 7.97
C ARG A 212 21.41 -13.09 9.34
N ASN A 213 20.42 -12.81 10.19
CA ASN A 213 20.33 -13.44 11.51
C ASN A 213 20.03 -14.94 11.41
N GLU A 214 19.19 -15.35 10.45
CA GLU A 214 18.84 -16.75 10.23
C GLU A 214 20.03 -17.56 9.68
N ASP A 215 20.82 -16.99 8.76
CA ASP A 215 22.05 -17.61 8.27
C ASP A 215 23.07 -17.82 9.40
N HIS A 216 23.21 -16.84 10.29
CA HIS A 216 24.08 -16.96 11.47
C HIS A 216 23.58 -18.04 12.43
N ASN A 217 22.26 -18.14 12.64
CA ASN A 217 21.67 -19.12 13.54
C ASN A 217 21.80 -20.56 13.03
N ARG A 218 21.73 -20.76 11.70
CA ARG A 218 21.91 -22.08 11.07
C ARG A 218 23.36 -22.52 10.96
N SER A 219 24.31 -21.58 11.02
CA SER A 219 25.76 -21.87 10.96
C SER A 219 26.43 -21.95 12.34
N SER A 220 25.76 -21.47 13.39
CA SER A 220 26.25 -21.50 14.76
C SER A 220 25.73 -22.75 15.50
N GLU A 221 26.57 -23.36 16.34
CA GLU A 221 26.19 -24.51 17.18
C GLU A 221 25.34 -24.09 18.39
N GLU A 222 25.33 -22.79 18.72
CA GLU A 222 24.47 -22.20 19.76
C GLU A 222 23.05 -21.95 19.25
N SER A 223 22.04 -22.32 20.04
CA SER A 223 20.64 -22.01 19.77
C SER A 223 20.41 -20.50 19.84
N GLY A 224 20.45 -19.83 18.69
CA GLY A 224 20.24 -18.40 18.56
C GLY A 224 18.78 -17.98 18.74
N SER A 225 18.57 -16.66 18.80
CA SER A 225 17.25 -16.05 18.97
C SER A 225 16.28 -16.44 17.86
N ALA A 226 15.03 -16.75 18.22
CA ALA A 226 13.98 -17.08 17.27
C ALA A 226 13.82 -15.99 16.19
N THR A 227 13.83 -16.41 14.93
CA THR A 227 13.62 -15.51 13.79
C THR A 227 12.26 -15.77 13.15
N PRO A 228 11.63 -14.76 12.49
CA PRO A 228 10.40 -14.99 11.74
C PRO A 228 10.54 -15.99 10.57
N LEU A 229 11.77 -16.38 10.23
CA LEU A 229 12.12 -17.27 9.13
C LEU A 229 12.42 -18.70 9.61
N ASP A 230 12.39 -18.95 10.93
CA ASP A 230 12.69 -20.26 11.53
C ASP A 230 11.83 -21.40 10.95
N CYS A 231 10.60 -21.10 10.52
CA CYS A 231 9.65 -22.07 9.96
C CYS A 231 9.91 -22.43 8.48
N LEU A 232 10.88 -21.81 7.82
CA LEU A 232 11.15 -22.01 6.39
C LEU A 232 12.18 -23.11 6.13
N SER A 233 11.95 -23.91 5.09
CA SER A 233 12.94 -24.90 4.64
C SER A 233 14.20 -24.22 4.08
N ALA A 234 15.32 -24.96 3.99
CA ALA A 234 16.56 -24.46 3.39
C ALA A 234 16.36 -23.96 1.95
N GLU A 235 15.58 -24.70 1.15
CA GLU A 235 15.25 -24.31 -0.23
C GLU A 235 14.43 -23.02 -0.29
N GLN A 236 13.44 -22.87 0.60
CA GLN A 236 12.62 -21.66 0.69
C GLN A 236 13.44 -20.45 1.11
N LEU A 237 14.38 -20.63 2.04
CA LEU A 237 15.27 -19.56 2.50
C LEU A 237 16.19 -19.07 1.37
N LEU A 238 16.80 -20.00 0.63
CA LEU A 238 17.63 -19.67 -0.55
C LEU A 238 16.81 -18.96 -1.63
N PHE A 239 15.57 -19.42 -1.88
CA PHE A 239 14.66 -18.77 -2.81
C PHE A 239 14.35 -17.33 -2.39
N VAL A 240 14.02 -17.10 -1.10
CA VAL A 240 13.72 -15.76 -0.58
C VAL A 240 14.93 -14.84 -0.73
N ARG A 241 16.15 -15.33 -0.44
CA ARG A 241 17.40 -14.56 -0.62
C ARG A 241 17.59 -14.13 -2.07
N ASP A 242 17.60 -15.09 -3.00
CA ASP A 242 17.81 -14.82 -4.42
C ASP A 242 16.76 -13.85 -4.98
N LYS A 243 15.48 -14.06 -4.62
CA LYS A 243 14.39 -13.19 -5.06
C LYS A 243 14.42 -11.83 -4.41
N TYR A 244 14.73 -11.73 -3.12
CA TYR A 244 14.80 -10.44 -2.42
C TYR A 244 15.87 -9.54 -3.04
N GLU A 245 17.07 -10.06 -3.27
CA GLU A 245 18.18 -9.30 -3.87
C GLU A 245 17.84 -8.84 -5.29
N LYS A 246 17.28 -9.73 -6.12
CA LYS A 246 16.92 -9.43 -7.50
C LYS A 246 15.71 -8.49 -7.61
N PHE A 247 14.67 -8.69 -6.79
CA PHE A 247 13.39 -7.98 -6.95
C PHE A 247 13.34 -6.65 -6.20
N THR A 248 14.08 -6.47 -5.11
CA THR A 248 14.10 -5.20 -4.34
C THR A 248 14.32 -3.94 -5.19
N PRO A 249 15.28 -3.86 -6.14
CA PRO A 249 15.42 -2.67 -6.98
C PRO A 249 14.17 -2.38 -7.83
N PHE A 250 13.54 -3.42 -8.41
CA PHE A 250 12.30 -3.28 -9.17
C PHE A 250 11.12 -2.90 -8.29
N ILE A 251 11.03 -3.46 -7.07
CA ILE A 251 10.00 -3.11 -6.09
C ILE A 251 10.12 -1.63 -5.71
N ARG A 252 11.34 -1.12 -5.48
CA ARG A 252 11.59 0.30 -5.19
C ARG A 252 11.20 1.19 -6.36
N LEU A 253 11.53 0.80 -7.60
CA LEU A 253 11.15 1.54 -8.79
C LEU A 253 9.62 1.59 -8.96
N SER A 254 8.93 0.45 -8.82
CA SER A 254 7.47 0.38 -8.88
C SER A 254 6.81 1.19 -7.76
N PHE A 255 7.40 1.20 -6.56
CA PHE A 255 6.92 2.03 -5.44
C PHE A 255 7.05 3.54 -5.73
N ILE A 256 8.16 3.97 -6.32
CA ILE A 256 8.34 5.37 -6.76
C ILE A 256 7.31 5.71 -7.83
N ALA A 257 7.10 4.83 -8.82
CA ALA A 257 6.10 5.04 -9.86
C ALA A 257 4.68 5.14 -9.27
N MET A 258 4.32 4.27 -8.32
CA MET A 258 3.06 4.36 -7.57
C MET A 258 2.91 5.68 -6.81
N ALA A 259 3.98 6.20 -6.20
CA ALA A 259 3.95 7.48 -5.49
C ALA A 259 3.72 8.65 -6.43
N VAL A 260 4.42 8.68 -7.57
CA VAL A 260 4.22 9.69 -8.62
C VAL A 260 2.79 9.62 -9.16
N LEU A 261 2.28 8.41 -9.37
CA LEU A 261 0.92 8.20 -9.86
C LEU A 261 -0.14 8.68 -8.84
N ALA A 262 0.05 8.40 -7.56
CA ALA A 262 -0.82 8.90 -6.50
C ALA A 262 -0.84 10.43 -6.42
N LEU A 263 0.32 11.09 -6.53
CA LEU A 263 0.39 12.55 -6.61
C LEU A 263 -0.33 13.09 -7.85
N LEU A 264 -0.18 12.42 -8.99
CA LEU A 264 -0.90 12.81 -10.19
C LEU A 264 -2.42 12.68 -10.01
N TRP A 265 -2.89 11.64 -9.31
CA TRP A 265 -4.31 11.50 -8.97
C TRP A 265 -4.81 12.61 -8.05
N ASP A 266 -4.00 13.04 -7.06
CA ASP A 266 -4.34 14.18 -6.20
C ASP A 266 -4.48 15.48 -7.01
N ILE A 267 -3.55 15.74 -7.93
CA ILE A 267 -3.58 16.94 -8.80
C ILE A 267 -4.79 16.90 -9.73
N MET A 268 -5.05 15.75 -10.36
CA MET A 268 -6.20 15.60 -11.25
C MET A 268 -7.53 15.64 -10.49
N LEU A 269 -7.57 15.20 -9.24
CA LEU A 269 -8.75 15.32 -8.39
C LEU A 269 -9.03 16.79 -8.09
N MET A 270 -8.00 17.56 -7.75
CA MET A 270 -8.14 19.02 -7.55
C MET A 270 -8.67 19.71 -8.81
N ALA A 271 -8.10 19.39 -9.98
CA ALA A 271 -8.59 19.93 -11.26
C ALA A 271 -10.05 19.54 -11.53
N THR A 272 -10.43 18.30 -11.19
CA THR A 272 -11.82 17.81 -11.34
C THR A 272 -12.78 18.57 -10.43
N ILE A 273 -12.38 18.83 -9.19
CA ILE A 273 -13.17 19.58 -8.21
C ILE A 273 -13.40 21.01 -8.68
N ILE A 274 -12.40 21.66 -9.27
CA ILE A 274 -12.48 23.06 -9.69
C ILE A 274 -13.28 23.24 -10.99
N TYR A 275 -13.06 22.39 -12.01
CA TYR A 275 -13.50 22.71 -13.38
C TYR A 275 -14.67 21.89 -13.94
N PHE A 276 -15.03 20.76 -13.34
CA PHE A 276 -15.95 19.80 -13.98
C PHE A 276 -17.02 19.30 -13.01
N HIS A 277 -18.25 19.02 -13.47
CA HIS A 277 -19.38 18.51 -12.66
C HIS A 277 -19.89 19.45 -11.56
N SER A 278 -21.12 19.22 -11.13
CA SER A 278 -21.71 19.91 -9.98
C SER A 278 -21.23 19.32 -8.65
N THR A 279 -21.27 20.12 -7.58
CA THR A 279 -20.94 19.68 -6.21
C THR A 279 -21.62 18.35 -5.78
N PRO A 280 -22.95 18.15 -5.91
CA PRO A 280 -23.59 16.91 -5.47
C PRO A 280 -23.13 15.67 -6.26
N GLU A 281 -22.87 15.81 -7.56
CA GLU A 281 -22.38 14.70 -8.40
C GLU A 281 -20.99 14.21 -7.97
N LYS A 282 -20.09 15.15 -7.64
CA LYS A 282 -18.74 14.84 -7.14
C LYS A 282 -18.80 14.22 -5.74
N PHE A 283 -19.62 14.78 -4.86
CA PHE A 283 -19.71 14.33 -3.47
C PHE A 283 -20.21 12.89 -3.38
N VAL A 284 -21.30 12.55 -4.09
CA VAL A 284 -21.82 11.17 -4.11
C VAL A 284 -20.79 10.20 -4.69
N ALA A 285 -20.11 10.56 -5.78
CA ALA A 285 -19.04 9.74 -6.36
C ALA A 285 -17.88 9.50 -5.39
N SER A 286 -17.49 10.52 -4.62
CA SER A 286 -16.46 10.44 -3.58
C SER A 286 -16.87 9.49 -2.44
N VAL A 287 -18.09 9.62 -1.93
CA VAL A 287 -18.63 8.74 -0.87
C VAL A 287 -18.63 7.28 -1.34
N ILE A 288 -19.08 7.01 -2.57
CA ILE A 288 -19.09 5.66 -3.14
C ILE A 288 -17.68 5.09 -3.24
N ALA A 289 -16.69 5.86 -3.68
CA ALA A 289 -15.29 5.42 -3.75
C ALA A 289 -14.75 5.02 -2.37
N VAL A 290 -15.03 5.84 -1.34
CA VAL A 290 -14.61 5.59 0.04
C VAL A 290 -15.31 4.35 0.61
N LEU A 291 -16.62 4.19 0.42
CA LEU A 291 -17.36 3.02 0.86
C LEU A 291 -16.84 1.74 0.21
N LEU A 292 -16.52 1.80 -1.08
CA LEU A 292 -15.98 0.66 -1.82
C LEU A 292 -14.59 0.24 -1.32
N TRP A 293 -13.72 1.22 -1.07
CA TRP A 293 -12.43 1.00 -0.44
C TRP A 293 -12.57 0.41 0.98
N PHE A 294 -13.48 0.96 1.79
CA PHE A 294 -13.73 0.47 3.14
C PHE A 294 -14.23 -0.96 3.12
N PHE A 295 -15.23 -1.25 2.27
CA PHE A 295 -15.78 -2.59 2.09
C PHE A 295 -14.70 -3.60 1.67
N SER A 296 -13.83 -3.24 0.73
CA SER A 296 -12.76 -4.12 0.27
C SER A 296 -11.68 -4.35 1.34
N TYR A 297 -10.98 -3.30 1.78
CA TYR A 297 -9.80 -3.46 2.64
C TYR A 297 -10.12 -3.62 4.13
N ARG A 298 -11.16 -2.94 4.63
CA ARG A 298 -11.48 -2.92 6.07
C ARG A 298 -12.48 -3.98 6.49
N PHE A 299 -13.33 -4.42 5.57
CA PHE A 299 -14.31 -5.48 5.85
C PHE A 299 -13.91 -6.81 5.20
N LEU A 300 -13.86 -6.88 3.87
CA LEU A 300 -13.73 -8.12 3.12
C LEU A 300 -12.36 -8.80 3.33
N PHE A 301 -11.27 -8.08 3.11
CA PHE A 301 -9.91 -8.62 3.25
C PHE A 301 -9.49 -8.76 4.72
N SER A 302 -9.87 -7.81 5.58
CA SER A 302 -9.58 -7.89 7.02
C SER A 302 -10.25 -9.09 7.70
N ARG A 303 -11.49 -9.44 7.31
CA ARG A 303 -12.20 -10.62 7.84
C ARG A 303 -11.88 -11.91 7.08
N ARG A 304 -11.03 -11.85 6.05
CA ARG A 304 -10.64 -13.00 5.20
C ARG A 304 -11.84 -13.78 4.63
N LEU A 305 -12.96 -13.11 4.33
CA LEU A 305 -14.20 -13.77 3.92
C LEU A 305 -14.05 -14.57 2.61
N LEU A 306 -13.20 -14.09 1.69
CA LEU A 306 -12.88 -14.76 0.42
C LEU A 306 -11.52 -15.48 0.43
N GLY A 307 -10.91 -15.66 1.60
CA GLY A 307 -9.56 -16.22 1.70
C GLY A 307 -8.46 -15.34 1.10
N ILE A 308 -8.76 -14.07 0.79
CA ILE A 308 -7.82 -13.08 0.23
C ILE A 308 -7.03 -12.46 1.40
N PRO A 309 -5.69 -12.56 1.39
CA PRO A 309 -4.82 -12.00 2.43
C PRO A 309 -4.72 -10.46 2.33
N LEU A 310 -4.28 -9.83 3.42
CA LEU A 310 -3.91 -8.41 3.44
C LEU A 310 -2.52 -8.18 2.81
N PRO A 311 -2.21 -6.97 2.30
CA PRO A 311 -0.87 -6.64 1.81
C PRO A 311 0.20 -6.90 2.88
N GLY A 312 1.26 -7.63 2.51
CA GLY A 312 2.36 -7.98 3.42
C GLY A 312 2.16 -9.28 4.23
N GLU A 313 0.99 -9.94 4.13
CA GLU A 313 0.80 -11.27 4.70
C GLU A 313 1.39 -12.37 3.79
N GLY A 314 2.36 -13.11 4.31
CA GLY A 314 3.12 -14.10 3.56
C GLY A 314 3.33 -15.43 4.29
N SER A 315 4.32 -16.20 3.82
CA SER A 315 4.82 -17.41 4.48
C SER A 315 5.59 -17.09 5.75
N PHE A 316 6.14 -15.88 5.87
CA PHE A 316 6.80 -15.37 7.06
C PHE A 316 6.35 -13.93 7.34
N ARG A 317 6.48 -13.50 8.59
CA ARG A 317 6.10 -12.15 9.02
C ARG A 317 7.34 -11.27 9.15
N TYR A 318 7.58 -10.39 8.18
CA TYR A 318 8.66 -9.39 8.23
C TYR A 318 8.22 -8.05 8.83
N MET A 319 6.92 -7.80 8.90
CA MET A 319 6.37 -6.60 9.53
C MET A 319 6.30 -6.80 11.05
N ASN A 320 7.29 -6.26 11.76
CA ASN A 320 7.25 -6.17 13.20
C ASN A 320 6.62 -4.82 13.63
N PRO A 321 5.45 -4.80 14.30
CA PRO A 321 4.78 -3.56 14.70
C PRO A 321 5.60 -2.68 15.65
N ALA A 322 6.59 -3.22 16.37
CA ALA A 322 7.45 -2.46 17.28
C ALA A 322 8.71 -1.86 16.61
N GLN A 323 9.09 -2.34 15.42
CA GLN A 323 10.35 -2.03 14.76
C GLN A 323 10.42 -0.70 13.98
N PRO A 324 9.33 -0.11 13.41
CA PRO A 324 9.46 1.12 12.62
C PRO A 324 9.94 2.33 13.46
N LEU A 325 9.62 2.39 14.75
CA LEU A 325 10.16 3.37 15.69
C LEU A 325 11.61 3.05 16.08
N GLN A 326 11.91 1.79 16.35
CA GLN A 326 13.20 1.38 16.90
C GLN A 326 14.37 1.58 15.93
N MET A 327 14.17 1.39 14.61
CA MET A 327 15.19 1.74 13.60
C MET A 327 15.43 3.25 13.47
N LEU A 328 14.40 4.08 13.64
CA LEU A 328 14.54 5.55 13.65
C LEU A 328 15.28 6.01 14.91
N TYR A 329 15.00 5.41 16.07
CA TYR A 329 15.71 5.66 17.32
C TYR A 329 17.17 5.15 17.28
N ALA A 330 17.42 3.96 16.73
CA ALA A 330 18.76 3.40 16.62
C ALA A 330 19.65 4.20 15.65
N ARG A 331 19.11 4.67 14.50
CA ARG A 331 19.83 5.57 13.59
C ARG A 331 20.13 6.94 14.22
N ARG A 332 19.22 7.47 15.05
CA ARG A 332 19.48 8.71 15.81
C ARG A 332 20.54 8.49 16.88
N ALA A 333 20.48 7.38 17.61
CA ALA A 333 21.47 7.05 18.63
C ALA A 333 22.87 6.91 18.04
N SER A 334 23.02 6.24 16.89
CA SER A 334 24.32 6.10 16.21
C SER A 334 24.90 7.41 15.65
N LEU A 335 24.07 8.45 15.47
CA LEU A 335 24.51 9.78 15.02
C LEU A 335 24.80 10.75 16.18
N ILE A 336 24.28 10.47 17.39
CA ILE A 336 24.36 11.38 18.55
C ILE A 336 25.44 10.93 19.55
N THR A 337 25.82 9.65 19.60
CA THR A 337 26.92 9.18 20.48
C THR A 337 28.30 9.46 19.87
N LYS A 338 28.65 10.74 19.75
CA LYS A 338 30.04 11.20 19.63
C LYS A 338 30.30 12.39 20.55
N THR A 339 29.72 12.40 21.75
CA THR A 339 30.13 13.38 22.78
C THR A 339 29.76 12.90 24.18
N GLU A 340 30.39 11.84 24.66
CA GLU A 340 30.71 11.68 26.09
C GLU A 340 31.63 10.46 26.26
N LYS A 341 32.82 10.69 26.83
CA LYS A 341 33.78 9.64 27.21
C LYS A 341 33.20 8.85 28.38
N THR A 342 32.42 7.81 28.10
CA THR A 342 32.27 6.71 29.07
C THR A 342 33.50 5.81 28.96
N SER A 343 34.25 5.67 30.06
CA SER A 343 35.38 4.75 30.13
C SER A 343 34.89 3.31 29.94
N SER A 344 35.48 2.61 28.97
CA SER A 344 35.24 1.19 28.71
C SER A 344 36.54 0.41 28.92
N PHE A 345 36.44 -0.76 29.55
CA PHE A 345 37.52 -1.75 29.54
C PHE A 345 37.12 -2.86 28.58
N MET A 346 37.93 -3.08 27.53
CA MET A 346 37.62 -4.03 26.45
C MET A 346 36.22 -3.90 25.84
N GLY A 347 35.71 -2.66 25.73
CA GLY A 347 34.45 -2.38 25.02
C GLY A 347 33.16 -2.69 25.79
N MET A 348 33.23 -3.14 27.05
CA MET A 348 32.05 -3.21 27.92
C MET A 348 31.94 -1.96 28.82
N PRO A 349 30.79 -1.27 28.85
CA PRO A 349 30.53 -0.23 29.83
C PRO A 349 30.29 -0.84 31.21
N PHE A 350 30.87 -0.26 32.27
CA PHE A 350 30.81 -0.76 33.65
C PHE A 350 29.41 -0.69 34.30
N SER A 351 28.39 -0.24 33.58
CA SER A 351 27.02 -0.17 34.11
C SER A 351 26.01 -0.36 32.97
N PRO A 352 25.02 -1.26 33.12
CA PRO A 352 23.93 -1.34 32.17
C PRO A 352 23.14 -0.01 32.21
N PRO A 353 22.70 0.51 31.06
CA PRO A 353 21.81 1.67 31.05
C PRO A 353 20.52 1.32 31.78
N LYS A 354 20.19 2.10 32.82
CA LYS A 354 18.89 2.00 33.51
C LYS A 354 17.79 2.28 32.49
N LEU A 355 17.15 1.22 32.01
CA LEU A 355 15.89 1.30 31.29
C LEU A 355 14.84 1.84 32.27
N LEU A 356 14.43 3.09 32.08
CA LEU A 356 13.20 3.63 32.65
C LEU A 356 12.04 2.88 31.98
N VAL A 357 11.66 1.76 32.57
CA VAL A 357 10.38 1.09 32.32
C VAL A 357 9.29 2.02 32.85
N LYS A 358 8.61 2.74 31.96
CA LYS A 358 7.28 3.27 32.28
C LYS A 358 6.31 2.09 32.18
N GLU A 359 5.97 1.54 33.33
CA GLU A 359 4.78 0.70 33.51
C GLU A 359 3.55 1.46 33.01
N TYR A 360 2.88 0.88 32.01
CA TYR A 360 1.46 1.12 31.75
C TYR A 360 0.75 -0.21 32.00
N SER A 361 0.43 -0.48 33.27
CA SER A 361 -0.88 -1.06 33.60
C SER A 361 -1.92 -0.03 33.12
N GLU A 362 -3.00 -0.37 32.43
CA GLU A 362 -4.12 -1.16 32.90
C GLU A 362 -5.09 -1.25 31.69
N TYR A 363 -5.57 -2.45 31.32
CA TYR A 363 -6.82 -2.59 30.55
C TYR A 363 -7.56 -3.81 31.11
N PRO A 364 -8.80 -3.67 31.60
CA PRO A 364 -9.51 -4.76 32.24
C PRO A 364 -10.04 -5.77 31.23
N ARG A 365 -9.83 -7.05 31.59
CA ARG A 365 -10.47 -8.24 31.02
C ARG A 365 -11.84 -8.41 31.67
N GLU A 366 -12.91 -8.03 30.99
CA GLU A 366 -14.26 -8.64 31.07
C GLU A 366 -14.90 -8.33 29.70
N ILE A 367 -15.29 -9.30 28.86
CA ILE A 367 -16.56 -10.01 28.92
C ILE A 367 -16.40 -11.28 28.06
N LEU A 368 -16.48 -12.45 28.69
CA LEU A 368 -16.79 -13.74 28.05
C LEU A 368 -17.35 -14.63 29.15
N LYS A 369 -18.62 -14.40 29.49
CA LYS A 369 -19.59 -15.31 30.12
C LYS A 369 -20.95 -14.60 30.14
N GLY A 370 -21.92 -15.18 29.44
CA GLY A 370 -23.26 -14.63 29.20
C GLY A 370 -23.70 -14.99 27.81
#